data_AF-W2G2U1-F1
#
_entry.id   AF-W2G2U1-F1
#
_cell.length_a   1.000
_cell.length_b   1.000
_cell.length_c   1.000
_cell.angle_alpha   90.00
_cell.angle_beta   90.00
_cell.angle_gamma   90.00
#
_symmetry.space_group_name_H-M   'P 1'
#
loop_
_entity.id
_entity.type
_entity.pdbx_description
1 polymer ?
#
loop_
_entity_poly.entity_id
_entity_poly.type
_entity_poly.pdbx_seq_one_letter_code
_entity_poly.pdbx_strand_id
1 'polypeptide(L)'
;MALRSAQGCMHADNDPLVEDLLTLKLRVRESTHLVSNYARAITSVRAYPEPLRSVAEAKKLRHIGNYMANQIHGILRKRGLLEADDRAASSAPPPPSAPVARVQAEISTRNTSAGTPDRSARDYAPAYRKQPWFVLLVLQEAQAVDEDAAMSSDALLQRMLDTGYEGNSAKLRTCLASLSGTHEVVKRSNLGFYYLTDKGQRSAELCPGSLTGTATTTTTDSGTTPAGSSTTASGSVRKKRTGVVRQRPSSPSWTYAELEDSDEDILTELNACRVPEPEPEVAARKHTVPEDLIRETDTWELVLLLDHREIIERRNPRILERKLLERNVNCEVRVLGVGDVQWIARRTRIVGETQEFVLNVIVERKEVHDLSGSIIDRRFFEQKTRLATVRENCGDVHVIYLIEGSLTQITTVRTSGLHTAMGRTQMQDNFFVQQCQNADETVTFLARVYARLLAKFPSNPRVAKPETSRLFPPNRFDKDEFAKIFCKPLQTFAPFNSQFRKKNQFTVREIYQRMLLQAPGLSAAKTVGLTAKYKTFHDLESALRKRGRDGEVEDVRCGKSQRRLGVKASESLTKLLTAREYTED
;
A
#
# COMPACT_ATOMS: atom_id res chain seq x y z
N MET A 1 -43.62 23.37 -30.87
CA MET A 1 -43.08 24.57 -30.19
C MET A 1 -42.41 24.10 -28.89
N ALA A 2 -41.24 24.59 -28.48
CA ALA A 2 -40.35 25.57 -29.09
C ALA A 2 -38.87 25.16 -28.87
N LEU A 3 -37.96 25.68 -29.70
CA LEU A 3 -36.52 25.50 -29.48
C LEU A 3 -36.09 26.14 -28.16
N ARG A 4 -35.18 25.50 -27.43
CA ARG A 4 -34.47 26.10 -26.28
C ARG A 4 -33.03 26.42 -26.64
N SER A 5 -32.50 27.45 -26.00
CA SER A 5 -31.28 28.15 -26.44
C SER A 5 -29.99 27.35 -26.22
N ALA A 6 -28.91 27.80 -26.88
CA ALA A 6 -27.61 27.14 -26.95
C ALA A 6 -26.85 26.92 -25.61
N GLN A 7 -27.42 27.29 -24.46
CA GLN A 7 -26.86 27.03 -23.12
C GLN A 7 -27.86 26.45 -22.10
N GLY A 8 -29.15 26.31 -22.41
CA GLY A 8 -30.18 25.84 -21.48
C GLY A 8 -30.32 24.31 -21.41
N CYS A 9 -30.99 23.83 -20.36
CA CYS A 9 -31.43 22.44 -20.19
C CYS A 9 -32.66 22.12 -21.04
N MET A 10 -32.82 20.84 -21.40
CA MET A 10 -34.04 20.34 -22.05
C MET A 10 -35.28 20.57 -21.17
N HIS A 11 -35.18 20.29 -19.86
CA HIS A 11 -36.18 20.71 -18.86
C HIS A 11 -35.72 21.94 -18.06
N ALA A 12 -36.60 22.93 -17.82
CA ALA A 12 -36.20 24.23 -17.25
C ALA A 12 -35.82 24.14 -15.78
N ASP A 13 -36.52 23.30 -15.03
CA ASP A 13 -36.24 23.04 -13.60
C ASP A 13 -34.80 22.53 -13.35
N ASN A 14 -34.12 22.01 -14.39
CA ASN A 14 -32.72 21.57 -14.31
C ASN A 14 -31.71 22.72 -14.53
N ASP A 15 -32.12 23.89 -15.05
CA ASP A 15 -31.25 25.07 -15.20
C ASP A 15 -30.68 25.52 -13.83
N PRO A 16 -31.49 25.71 -12.76
CA PRO A 16 -31.04 25.89 -11.38
C PRO A 16 -29.94 24.92 -10.91
N LEU A 17 -30.07 23.63 -11.25
CA LEU A 17 -29.13 22.58 -10.86
C LEU A 17 -27.81 22.70 -11.64
N VAL A 18 -27.88 23.05 -12.93
CA VAL A 18 -26.71 23.25 -13.79
C VAL A 18 -25.92 24.50 -13.42
N GLU A 19 -26.56 25.59 -12.99
CA GLU A 19 -25.87 26.77 -12.47
C GLU A 19 -24.99 26.46 -11.24
N ASP A 20 -25.54 25.70 -10.29
CA ASP A 20 -24.80 25.31 -9.08
C ASP A 20 -23.67 24.31 -9.41
N LEU A 21 -23.89 23.38 -10.36
CA LEU A 21 -22.83 22.49 -10.85
C LEU A 21 -21.72 23.24 -11.60
N LEU A 22 -22.05 24.28 -12.38
CA LEU A 22 -21.07 25.17 -13.02
C LEU A 22 -20.29 25.96 -11.96
N THR A 23 -20.97 26.46 -10.93
CA THR A 23 -20.36 27.16 -9.79
C THR A 23 -19.40 26.25 -9.01
N LEU A 24 -19.75 24.97 -8.81
CA LEU A 24 -18.85 23.98 -8.21
C LEU A 24 -17.67 23.66 -9.13
N LYS A 25 -17.90 23.51 -10.44
CA LYS A 25 -16.83 23.27 -11.44
C LYS A 25 -15.77 24.38 -11.42
N LEU A 26 -16.17 25.65 -11.31
CA LEU A 26 -15.25 26.80 -11.24
C LEU A 26 -14.42 26.85 -9.94
N ARG A 27 -14.84 26.16 -8.87
CA ARG A 27 -14.08 26.06 -7.61
C ARG A 27 -13.05 24.92 -7.62
N VAL A 28 -13.04 24.09 -8.66
CA VAL A 28 -12.09 22.99 -8.83
C VAL A 28 -10.88 23.45 -9.63
N ARG A 29 -9.66 23.15 -9.17
CA ARG A 29 -8.42 23.47 -9.88
C ARG A 29 -8.38 22.79 -11.26
N GLU A 30 -8.03 23.56 -12.28
CA GLU A 30 -8.14 23.20 -13.71
C GLU A 30 -7.43 21.89 -14.11
N SER A 31 -6.37 21.51 -13.39
CA SER A 31 -5.53 20.33 -13.67
C SER A 31 -6.07 19.00 -13.14
N THR A 32 -7.36 18.87 -12.84
CA THR A 32 -7.95 17.61 -12.34
C THR A 32 -8.98 17.00 -13.28
N HIS A 33 -8.95 15.66 -13.42
CA HIS A 33 -10.01 14.87 -14.10
C HIS A 33 -11.43 15.20 -13.61
N LEU A 34 -11.54 15.74 -12.39
CA LEU A 34 -12.79 16.21 -11.79
C LEU A 34 -13.47 17.32 -12.61
N VAL A 35 -12.73 18.23 -13.24
CA VAL A 35 -13.28 19.29 -14.11
C VAL A 35 -13.96 18.69 -15.35
N SER A 36 -13.35 17.64 -15.92
CA SER A 36 -13.92 16.86 -17.03
C SER A 36 -15.16 16.08 -16.59
N ASN A 37 -15.13 15.50 -15.39
CA ASN A 37 -16.30 14.80 -14.83
C ASN A 37 -17.47 15.76 -14.56
N TYR A 38 -17.23 16.96 -14.03
CA TYR A 38 -18.27 18.00 -13.91
C TYR A 38 -18.81 18.42 -15.28
N ALA A 39 -17.95 18.62 -16.28
CA ALA A 39 -18.39 18.95 -17.64
C ALA A 39 -19.30 17.87 -18.24
N ARG A 40 -18.93 16.59 -18.11
CA ARG A 40 -19.74 15.44 -18.57
C ARG A 40 -21.06 15.34 -17.82
N ALA A 41 -21.05 15.47 -16.48
CA ALA A 41 -22.27 15.44 -15.68
C ALA A 41 -23.23 16.59 -16.04
N ILE A 42 -22.73 17.81 -16.26
CA ILE A 42 -23.53 18.96 -16.70
C ILE A 42 -24.18 18.68 -18.08
N THR A 43 -23.44 18.11 -19.03
CA THR A 43 -24.02 17.71 -20.33
C THR A 43 -25.13 16.67 -20.16
N SER A 44 -24.96 15.68 -19.27
CA SER A 44 -25.96 14.66 -19.00
C SER A 44 -27.21 15.20 -18.27
N VAL A 45 -27.06 16.17 -17.37
CA VAL A 45 -28.20 16.87 -16.72
C VAL A 45 -28.94 17.76 -17.74
N ARG A 46 -28.21 18.49 -18.60
CA ARG A 46 -28.81 19.30 -19.67
C ARG A 46 -29.65 18.49 -20.65
N ALA A 47 -29.21 17.27 -20.96
CA ALA A 47 -29.89 16.36 -21.88
C ALA A 47 -31.03 15.55 -21.23
N TYR A 48 -31.30 15.70 -19.94
CA TYR A 48 -32.39 14.98 -19.27
C TYR A 48 -33.74 15.69 -19.49
N PRO A 49 -34.79 14.99 -19.99
CA PRO A 49 -36.05 15.63 -20.39
C PRO A 49 -37.01 15.93 -19.24
N GLU A 50 -36.75 15.42 -18.04
CA GLU A 50 -37.59 15.60 -16.84
C GLU A 50 -36.83 16.41 -15.76
N PRO A 51 -37.52 16.97 -14.75
CA PRO A 51 -36.83 17.55 -13.60
C PRO A 51 -36.11 16.45 -12.78
N LEU A 52 -34.82 16.65 -12.46
CA LEU A 52 -34.12 15.79 -11.50
C LEU A 52 -34.51 16.17 -10.08
N ARG A 53 -35.12 15.23 -9.33
CA ARG A 53 -35.62 15.49 -7.98
C ARG A 53 -35.16 14.45 -6.95
N SER A 54 -34.62 13.30 -7.40
CA SER A 54 -34.00 12.31 -6.51
C SER A 54 -32.56 11.94 -6.86
N VAL A 55 -31.85 11.40 -5.87
CA VAL A 55 -30.50 10.81 -6.05
C VAL A 55 -30.54 9.58 -6.95
N ALA A 56 -31.66 8.86 -6.96
CA ALA A 56 -31.86 7.66 -7.74
C ALA A 56 -31.99 7.99 -9.24
N GLU A 57 -32.70 9.06 -9.62
CA GLU A 57 -32.70 9.56 -11.01
C GLU A 57 -31.31 10.01 -11.44
N ALA A 58 -30.62 10.81 -10.61
CA ALA A 58 -29.30 11.32 -10.95
C ALA A 58 -28.29 10.18 -11.23
N LYS A 59 -28.36 9.06 -10.51
CA LYS A 59 -27.52 7.87 -10.76
C LYS A 59 -27.89 7.06 -12.01
N LYS A 60 -29.10 7.21 -12.56
CA LYS A 60 -29.50 6.57 -13.84
C LYS A 60 -28.87 7.28 -15.04
N LEU A 61 -28.40 8.52 -14.88
CA LEU A 61 -27.78 9.30 -15.94
C LEU A 61 -26.35 8.84 -16.24
N ARG A 62 -26.00 8.84 -17.53
CA ARG A 62 -24.65 8.50 -18.01
C ARG A 62 -23.63 9.46 -17.39
N HIS A 63 -22.45 8.94 -17.07
CA HIS A 63 -21.33 9.69 -16.46
C HIS A 63 -21.57 10.30 -15.06
N ILE A 64 -22.70 10.02 -14.41
CA ILE A 64 -22.97 10.46 -13.02
C ILE A 64 -22.68 9.32 -12.03
N GLY A 65 -21.43 9.23 -11.57
CA GLY A 65 -21.04 8.31 -10.50
C GLY A 65 -21.48 8.77 -9.10
N ASN A 66 -21.31 7.91 -8.09
CA ASN A 66 -21.71 8.15 -6.68
C ASN A 66 -21.31 9.54 -6.15
N TYR A 67 -20.11 10.03 -6.47
CA TYR A 67 -19.66 11.37 -6.07
C TYR A 67 -20.55 12.48 -6.66
N MET A 68 -20.82 12.45 -7.96
CA MET A 68 -21.61 13.48 -8.64
C MET A 68 -23.09 13.41 -8.24
N ALA A 69 -23.63 12.20 -8.06
CA ALA A 69 -24.98 12.01 -7.52
C ALA A 69 -25.13 12.63 -6.12
N ASN A 70 -24.12 12.53 -5.26
CA ASN A 70 -24.12 13.16 -3.94
C ASN A 70 -23.99 14.69 -4.00
N GLN A 71 -23.24 15.24 -4.97
CA GLN A 71 -23.20 16.70 -5.20
C GLN A 71 -24.56 17.22 -5.68
N ILE A 72 -25.19 16.54 -6.64
CA ILE A 72 -26.55 16.84 -7.12
C ILE A 72 -27.55 16.76 -5.96
N HIS A 73 -27.49 15.73 -5.12
CA HIS A 73 -28.35 15.63 -3.94
C HIS A 73 -28.16 16.81 -2.96
N GLY A 74 -26.92 17.24 -2.73
CA GLY A 74 -26.63 18.41 -1.91
C GLY A 74 -27.23 19.70 -2.47
N ILE A 75 -27.19 19.89 -3.79
CA ILE A 75 -27.80 21.03 -4.48
C ILE A 75 -29.33 20.97 -4.39
N LEU A 76 -29.94 19.83 -4.73
CA LEU A 76 -31.39 19.64 -4.66
C LEU A 76 -31.92 19.88 -3.24
N ARG A 77 -31.21 19.37 -2.22
CA ARG A 77 -31.52 19.63 -0.80
C ARG A 77 -31.43 21.12 -0.46
N LYS A 78 -30.38 21.81 -0.93
CA LYS A 78 -30.17 23.23 -0.65
C LYS A 78 -31.21 24.13 -1.33
N ARG A 79 -31.64 23.78 -2.54
CA ARG A 79 -32.67 24.52 -3.30
C ARG A 79 -34.11 24.10 -2.97
N GLY A 80 -34.32 23.11 -2.09
CA GLY A 80 -35.66 22.60 -1.75
C GLY A 80 -36.36 21.87 -2.91
N LEU A 81 -35.57 21.32 -3.86
CA LEU A 81 -36.03 20.66 -5.10
C LEU A 81 -36.04 19.13 -5.00
N LEU A 82 -35.89 18.59 -3.79
CA LEU A 82 -36.17 17.17 -3.55
C LEU A 82 -37.69 16.98 -3.58
N GLU A 83 -38.17 15.91 -4.21
CA GLU A 83 -39.54 15.45 -3.95
C GLU A 83 -39.69 15.23 -2.44
N ALA A 84 -40.81 15.67 -1.89
CA ALA A 84 -41.20 15.25 -0.56
C ALA A 84 -41.64 13.79 -0.68
N ASP A 85 -40.93 12.86 -0.02
CA ASP A 85 -41.51 11.55 0.27
C ASP A 85 -42.87 11.78 0.95
N ASP A 86 -43.91 11.12 0.44
CA ASP A 86 -45.29 11.33 0.87
C ASP A 86 -45.42 11.21 2.39
N ARG A 87 -45.94 12.27 3.01
CA ARG A 87 -46.23 12.26 4.45
C ARG A 87 -47.38 11.30 4.75
N ALA A 88 -47.06 10.12 5.24
CA ALA A 88 -47.95 9.38 6.12
C ALA A 88 -47.57 9.64 7.59
N ALA A 89 -48.50 10.25 8.33
CA ALA A 89 -48.53 10.37 9.80
C ALA A 89 -47.36 11.08 10.52
N SER A 90 -47.51 12.40 10.73
CA SER A 90 -47.80 12.98 12.06
C SER A 90 -47.26 14.41 12.20
N SER A 91 -48.14 15.32 12.63
CA SER A 91 -47.80 16.70 13.00
C SER A 91 -48.18 16.95 14.46
N ALA A 92 -47.18 17.18 15.33
CA ALA A 92 -47.36 17.67 16.70
C ALA A 92 -46.09 18.45 17.16
N PRO A 93 -46.18 19.34 18.17
CA PRO A 93 -45.33 20.54 18.28
C PRO A 93 -44.17 20.40 19.31
N PRO A 94 -43.37 21.45 19.64
CA PRO A 94 -42.03 21.32 20.25
C PRO A 94 -42.05 21.05 21.78
N PRO A 95 -40.90 20.68 22.39
CA PRO A 95 -40.86 19.99 23.68
C PRO A 95 -40.71 20.93 24.90
N PRO A 96 -41.11 20.46 26.10
CA PRO A 96 -40.64 21.00 27.37
C PRO A 96 -39.83 19.99 28.21
N SER A 97 -38.67 20.46 28.71
CA SER A 97 -38.00 20.11 29.99
C SER A 97 -37.67 18.65 30.41
N ALA A 98 -36.43 18.51 30.90
CA ALA A 98 -35.77 17.39 31.61
C ALA A 98 -36.52 16.89 32.89
N PRO A 99 -36.15 15.76 33.58
CA PRO A 99 -34.79 15.18 33.67
C PRO A 99 -34.58 13.64 33.80
N VAL A 100 -33.32 13.25 33.51
CA VAL A 100 -32.48 12.17 34.10
C VAL A 100 -33.13 10.86 34.63
N ALA A 101 -32.81 9.71 33.99
CA ALA A 101 -32.54 8.44 34.69
C ALA A 101 -31.71 7.40 33.87
N ARG A 102 -30.61 6.97 34.50
CA ARG A 102 -29.75 5.76 34.38
C ARG A 102 -30.22 4.54 33.52
N VAL A 103 -29.25 4.00 32.74
CA VAL A 103 -28.83 2.56 32.59
C VAL A 103 -29.95 1.52 32.38
N GLN A 104 -30.00 0.74 31.29
CA GLN A 104 -29.07 -0.37 30.94
C GLN A 104 -29.36 -0.85 29.49
N ALA A 105 -28.40 -1.49 28.82
CA ALA A 105 -28.61 -2.04 27.48
C ALA A 105 -28.57 -3.58 27.49
N GLU A 106 -29.66 -4.21 27.07
CA GLU A 106 -29.71 -5.65 26.76
C GLU A 106 -30.37 -5.89 25.39
N ILE A 107 -30.12 -7.08 24.85
CA ILE A 107 -30.24 -7.46 23.44
C ILE A 107 -31.45 -8.37 23.23
N SER A 108 -31.98 -8.42 21.99
CA SER A 108 -32.94 -9.40 21.40
C SER A 108 -34.33 -8.80 21.11
N THR A 109 -35.07 -9.16 20.05
CA THR A 109 -34.81 -10.05 18.90
C THR A 109 -35.80 -9.76 17.75
N ARG A 110 -35.40 -10.08 16.50
CA ARG A 110 -36.22 -10.60 15.37
C ARG A 110 -37.76 -10.40 15.39
N ASN A 111 -38.34 -9.84 14.30
CA ASN A 111 -38.76 -10.67 13.16
C ASN A 111 -39.27 -9.88 11.92
N THR A 112 -39.38 -10.59 10.79
CA THR A 112 -39.55 -10.09 9.41
C THR A 112 -40.87 -10.51 8.75
N SER A 113 -41.36 -9.74 7.76
CA SER A 113 -42.07 -10.18 6.51
C SER A 113 -42.75 -8.98 5.82
N ALA A 114 -43.15 -8.96 4.53
CA ALA A 114 -42.74 -9.59 3.25
C ALA A 114 -43.63 -8.95 2.15
N GLY A 115 -43.36 -8.87 0.83
CA GLY A 115 -42.22 -9.17 -0.06
C GLY A 115 -42.25 -8.14 -1.22
N THR A 116 -41.95 -8.36 -2.51
CA THR A 116 -41.18 -9.31 -3.36
C THR A 116 -41.06 -8.64 -4.76
N PRO A 117 -40.24 -9.10 -5.75
CA PRO A 117 -39.33 -10.26 -5.76
C PRO A 117 -37.85 -9.90 -5.97
N ASP A 118 -36.96 -10.62 -5.27
CA ASP A 118 -35.51 -10.55 -5.47
C ASP A 118 -34.98 -11.82 -6.16
N ARG A 119 -33.84 -11.74 -6.83
CA ARG A 119 -33.20 -12.88 -7.50
C ARG A 119 -32.56 -13.79 -6.45
N SER A 120 -33.05 -15.03 -6.36
CA SER A 120 -32.56 -16.01 -5.38
C SER A 120 -31.04 -16.21 -5.44
N ALA A 121 -30.37 -15.87 -4.34
CA ALA A 121 -28.97 -16.23 -4.13
C ALA A 121 -28.86 -17.76 -4.08
N ARG A 122 -27.97 -18.35 -4.87
CA ARG A 122 -27.69 -19.79 -4.82
C ARG A 122 -26.90 -20.12 -3.56
N ASP A 123 -27.33 -21.15 -2.83
CA ASP A 123 -26.58 -21.68 -1.69
C ASP A 123 -25.20 -22.21 -2.13
N TYR A 124 -24.24 -22.18 -1.20
CA TYR A 124 -22.85 -22.51 -1.48
C TYR A 124 -22.61 -24.03 -1.48
N ALA A 125 -22.52 -24.63 -2.66
CA ALA A 125 -22.12 -26.04 -2.78
C ALA A 125 -20.58 -26.16 -2.96
N PRO A 126 -19.82 -26.70 -1.99
CA PRO A 126 -18.39 -26.92 -2.17
C PRO A 126 -18.12 -28.10 -3.12
N ALA A 127 -17.06 -27.98 -3.93
CA ALA A 127 -16.68 -29.05 -4.85
C ALA A 127 -16.23 -30.32 -4.09
N TYR A 128 -16.71 -31.48 -4.55
CA TYR A 128 -16.43 -32.79 -3.95
C TYR A 128 -14.94 -33.05 -3.69
N ARG A 129 -14.60 -33.55 -2.50
CA ARG A 129 -13.23 -33.78 -2.02
C ARG A 129 -12.28 -32.58 -2.14
N LYS A 130 -12.80 -31.35 -2.21
CA LYS A 130 -11.99 -30.14 -1.96
C LYS A 130 -12.05 -29.78 -0.49
N GLN A 131 -11.07 -29.00 -0.05
CA GLN A 131 -10.91 -28.65 1.37
C GLN A 131 -12.18 -28.10 2.04
N PRO A 132 -13.00 -27.22 1.41
CA PRO A 132 -14.28 -26.79 1.98
C PRO A 132 -15.29 -27.93 2.23
N TRP A 133 -15.32 -28.93 1.34
CA TRP A 133 -16.23 -30.09 1.47
C TRP A 133 -15.88 -30.92 2.71
N PHE A 134 -14.59 -31.18 2.97
CA PHE A 134 -14.14 -31.84 4.20
C PHE A 134 -14.49 -31.04 5.47
N VAL A 135 -14.39 -29.71 5.43
CA VAL A 135 -14.75 -28.87 6.59
C VAL A 135 -16.25 -28.95 6.89
N LEU A 136 -17.11 -28.83 5.87
CA LEU A 136 -18.56 -28.92 6.07
C LEU A 136 -18.99 -30.32 6.51
N LEU A 137 -18.45 -31.38 5.88
CA LEU A 137 -18.75 -32.77 6.23
C LEU A 137 -18.39 -33.07 7.69
N VAL A 138 -17.17 -32.75 8.12
CA VAL A 138 -16.71 -33.05 9.49
C VAL A 138 -17.47 -32.24 10.55
N LEU A 139 -17.84 -30.99 10.27
CA LEU A 139 -18.68 -30.20 11.18
C LEU A 139 -20.12 -30.74 11.24
N GLN A 140 -20.66 -31.25 10.13
CA GLN A 140 -21.99 -31.86 10.06
C GLN A 140 -22.04 -33.21 10.78
N GLU A 141 -21.06 -34.09 10.55
CA GLU A 141 -20.88 -35.36 11.27
C GLU A 141 -20.71 -35.16 12.78
N ALA A 142 -20.07 -34.07 13.19
CA ALA A 142 -19.93 -33.68 14.59
C ALA A 142 -21.18 -33.02 15.19
N GLN A 143 -22.22 -32.74 14.39
CA GLN A 143 -23.39 -31.94 14.76
C GLN A 143 -23.00 -30.56 15.37
N ALA A 144 -21.89 -29.98 14.92
CA ALA A 144 -21.40 -28.69 15.38
C ALA A 144 -22.24 -27.55 14.77
N VAL A 145 -23.42 -27.28 15.32
CA VAL A 145 -24.41 -26.31 14.81
C VAL A 145 -24.59 -25.06 15.69
N ASP A 146 -24.04 -25.08 16.90
CA ASP A 146 -24.11 -24.00 17.90
C ASP A 146 -22.75 -23.81 18.61
N GLU A 147 -22.71 -22.94 19.62
CA GLU A 147 -21.45 -22.64 20.35
C GLU A 147 -21.07 -23.72 21.37
N ASP A 148 -22.02 -24.54 21.83
CA ASP A 148 -21.78 -25.62 22.80
C ASP A 148 -21.24 -26.88 22.11
N ALA A 149 -21.63 -27.13 20.86
CA ALA A 149 -21.12 -28.19 19.99
C ALA A 149 -19.92 -27.76 19.12
N ALA A 150 -19.38 -26.54 19.30
CA ALA A 150 -18.32 -25.99 18.44
C ALA A 150 -16.96 -26.69 18.59
N MET A 151 -16.27 -26.95 17.48
CA MET A 151 -15.00 -27.69 17.47
C MET A 151 -13.75 -26.81 17.34
N SER A 152 -12.63 -27.26 17.91
CA SER A 152 -11.33 -26.58 17.77
C SER A 152 -10.74 -26.77 16.37
N SER A 153 -9.88 -25.85 15.94
CA SER A 153 -9.17 -25.99 14.65
C SER A 153 -8.36 -27.28 14.55
N ASP A 154 -7.86 -27.77 15.67
CA ASP A 154 -6.95 -28.91 15.73
C ASP A 154 -7.76 -30.22 15.75
N ALA A 155 -8.88 -30.27 16.49
CA ALA A 155 -9.82 -31.40 16.45
C ALA A 155 -10.49 -31.53 15.07
N LEU A 156 -10.87 -30.39 14.47
CA LEU A 156 -11.37 -30.34 13.09
C LEU A 156 -10.32 -30.85 12.10
N LEU A 157 -9.05 -30.44 12.23
CA LEU A 157 -7.98 -30.93 11.35
C LEU A 157 -7.77 -32.43 11.48
N GLN A 158 -7.73 -33.00 12.70
CA GLN A 158 -7.55 -34.45 12.88
C GLN A 158 -8.66 -35.24 12.19
N ARG A 159 -9.94 -34.90 12.45
CA ARG A 159 -11.08 -35.57 11.79
C ARG A 159 -11.09 -35.39 10.26
N MET A 160 -10.58 -34.26 9.74
CA MET A 160 -10.36 -34.11 8.30
C MET A 160 -9.29 -35.07 7.77
N LEU A 161 -8.16 -35.25 8.48
CA LEU A 161 -7.13 -36.21 8.10
C LEU A 161 -7.70 -37.65 8.11
N ASP A 162 -8.48 -38.02 9.13
CA ASP A 162 -9.12 -39.34 9.27
C ASP A 162 -10.10 -39.64 8.13
N THR A 163 -10.81 -38.63 7.62
CA THR A 163 -11.70 -38.74 6.44
C THR A 163 -10.95 -38.71 5.09
N GLY A 164 -9.62 -38.63 5.10
CA GLY A 164 -8.76 -38.71 3.90
C GLY A 164 -8.39 -37.35 3.28
N TYR A 165 -8.37 -36.27 4.06
CA TYR A 165 -7.87 -34.97 3.60
C TYR A 165 -6.33 -34.90 3.62
N GLU A 166 -5.71 -34.53 2.49
CA GLU A 166 -4.26 -34.29 2.40
C GLU A 166 -3.92 -32.79 2.57
N GLY A 167 -3.75 -32.33 3.81
CA GLY A 167 -3.40 -30.93 4.09
C GLY A 167 -2.90 -30.64 5.51
N ASN A 168 -2.79 -29.35 5.84
CA ASN A 168 -2.19 -28.88 7.09
C ASN A 168 -2.96 -27.70 7.71
N SER A 169 -2.62 -27.36 8.96
CA SER A 169 -3.28 -26.30 9.73
C SER A 169 -3.22 -24.91 9.08
N ALA A 170 -2.16 -24.61 8.32
CA ALA A 170 -2.04 -23.35 7.58
C ALA A 170 -3.07 -23.26 6.43
N LYS A 171 -3.25 -24.35 5.66
CA LYS A 171 -4.34 -24.43 4.68
C LYS A 171 -5.70 -24.34 5.37
N LEU A 172 -5.90 -25.02 6.51
CA LEU A 172 -7.18 -25.03 7.22
C LEU A 172 -7.61 -23.63 7.67
N ARG A 173 -6.72 -22.86 8.30
CA ARG A 173 -7.01 -21.48 8.72
C ARG A 173 -7.45 -20.58 7.56
N THR A 174 -6.80 -20.69 6.40
CA THR A 174 -7.18 -19.94 5.20
C THR A 174 -8.57 -20.33 4.68
N CYS A 175 -8.90 -21.62 4.70
CA CYS A 175 -10.21 -22.11 4.30
C CYS A 175 -11.32 -21.64 5.25
N LEU A 176 -11.11 -21.75 6.57
CA LEU A 176 -12.06 -21.29 7.59
C LEU A 176 -12.32 -19.77 7.52
N ALA A 177 -11.32 -18.97 7.19
CA ALA A 177 -11.50 -17.54 6.95
C ALA A 177 -12.40 -17.26 5.72
N SER A 178 -12.24 -18.03 4.63
CA SER A 178 -13.11 -17.90 3.45
C SER A 178 -14.53 -18.42 3.69
N LEU A 179 -14.69 -19.47 4.49
CA LEU A 179 -15.99 -20.05 4.83
C LEU A 179 -16.79 -19.21 5.83
N SER A 180 -16.11 -18.46 6.70
CA SER A 180 -16.74 -17.53 7.63
C SER A 180 -16.98 -16.14 7.06
N GLY A 181 -16.03 -15.59 6.29
CA GLY A 181 -16.17 -14.26 5.67
C GLY A 181 -16.96 -14.25 4.36
N THR A 182 -16.54 -15.04 3.37
CA THR A 182 -17.06 -14.92 1.98
C THR A 182 -18.34 -15.70 1.74
N HIS A 183 -18.47 -16.86 2.39
CA HIS A 183 -19.61 -17.77 2.18
C HIS A 183 -20.58 -17.81 3.37
N GLU A 184 -20.17 -17.32 4.54
CA GLU A 184 -20.97 -17.27 5.78
C GLU A 184 -21.55 -18.64 6.20
N VAL A 185 -20.88 -19.74 5.83
CA VAL A 185 -21.31 -21.12 6.10
C VAL A 185 -20.73 -21.71 7.38
N VAL A 186 -19.63 -21.16 7.89
CA VAL A 186 -19.01 -21.56 9.16
C VAL A 186 -18.86 -20.31 10.03
N LYS A 187 -19.23 -20.37 11.30
CA LYS A 187 -19.03 -19.27 12.26
C LYS A 187 -17.95 -19.66 13.27
N ARG A 188 -17.27 -18.65 13.83
CA ARG A 188 -16.28 -18.81 14.89
C ARG A 188 -16.85 -18.24 16.20
N SER A 189 -16.81 -19.01 17.28
CA SER A 189 -17.21 -18.54 18.62
C SER A 189 -16.17 -17.61 19.24
N ASN A 190 -16.54 -16.91 20.31
CA ASN A 190 -15.63 -16.01 21.04
C ASN A 190 -14.41 -16.72 21.64
N LEU A 191 -14.54 -18.02 21.95
CA LEU A 191 -13.45 -18.88 22.43
C LEU A 191 -12.60 -19.46 21.28
N GLY A 192 -12.95 -19.17 20.02
CA GLY A 192 -12.18 -19.51 18.84
C GLY A 192 -12.51 -20.84 18.18
N PHE A 193 -13.52 -21.56 18.67
CA PHE A 193 -14.08 -22.80 18.10
C PHE A 193 -14.97 -22.51 16.88
N TYR A 194 -15.30 -23.53 16.07
CA TYR A 194 -16.02 -23.41 14.80
C TYR A 194 -17.27 -24.30 14.75
N TYR A 195 -18.34 -23.78 14.14
CA TYR A 195 -19.64 -24.45 13.95
C TYR A 195 -20.33 -24.00 12.65
N LEU A 196 -21.30 -24.77 12.15
CA LEU A 196 -22.08 -24.48 10.95
C LEU A 196 -23.16 -23.42 11.22
N THR A 197 -23.37 -22.52 10.26
CA THR A 197 -24.53 -21.62 10.26
C THR A 197 -25.74 -22.28 9.58
N ASP A 198 -26.92 -21.65 9.64
CA ASP A 198 -28.12 -22.04 8.85
C ASP A 198 -27.85 -22.11 7.32
N LYS A 199 -26.85 -21.37 6.82
CA LYS A 199 -26.36 -21.49 5.44
C LYS A 199 -25.43 -22.70 5.30
N GLY A 200 -24.58 -22.93 6.29
CA GLY A 200 -23.64 -24.06 6.33
C GLY A 200 -24.30 -25.43 6.40
N GLN A 201 -25.38 -25.58 7.17
CA GLN A 201 -26.13 -26.83 7.26
C GLN A 201 -26.72 -27.21 5.88
N ARG A 202 -27.43 -26.27 5.23
CA ARG A 202 -27.92 -26.45 3.85
C ARG A 202 -26.79 -26.68 2.83
N SER A 203 -25.66 -26.00 3.01
CA SER A 203 -24.46 -26.20 2.16
C SER A 203 -23.82 -27.58 2.36
N ALA A 204 -23.95 -28.16 3.55
CA ALA A 204 -23.46 -29.50 3.89
C ALA A 204 -24.41 -30.61 3.38
N GLU A 205 -25.73 -30.40 3.43
CA GLU A 205 -26.72 -31.26 2.77
C GLU A 205 -26.49 -31.37 1.25
N LEU A 206 -26.00 -30.29 0.62
CA LEU A 206 -25.62 -30.26 -0.80
C LEU A 206 -24.26 -30.93 -1.08
N CYS A 207 -23.50 -31.36 -0.07
CA CYS A 207 -22.24 -32.08 -0.26
C CYS A 207 -22.51 -33.53 -0.71
N PRO A 208 -21.93 -33.99 -1.84
CA PRO A 208 -22.01 -35.40 -2.21
C PRO A 208 -21.34 -36.25 -1.12
N GLY A 209 -22.11 -37.14 -0.47
CA GLY A 209 -21.66 -37.98 0.64
C GLY A 209 -22.18 -37.61 2.04
N SER A 210 -23.02 -36.58 2.19
CA SER A 210 -23.69 -36.25 3.46
C SER A 210 -24.50 -37.43 4.02
N LEU A 211 -24.40 -37.71 5.32
CA LEU A 211 -25.01 -38.86 6.01
C LEU A 211 -26.52 -38.67 6.31
N THR A 212 -27.28 -38.26 5.30
CA THR A 212 -28.77 -38.22 5.21
C THR A 212 -29.21 -38.13 3.73
N GLY A 213 -30.16 -38.90 3.18
CA GLY A 213 -30.91 -40.04 3.72
C GLY A 213 -31.88 -40.65 2.68
N THR A 214 -32.32 -41.90 2.93
CA THR A 214 -33.49 -42.63 2.36
C THR A 214 -33.96 -42.42 0.90
N ALA A 215 -33.64 -43.44 0.08
CA ALA A 215 -34.51 -44.16 -0.87
C ALA A 215 -35.47 -43.43 -1.84
N THR A 216 -35.20 -43.61 -3.14
CA THR A 216 -36.25 -44.01 -4.11
C THR A 216 -35.76 -45.19 -4.94
N THR A 217 -36.53 -46.27 -4.95
CA THR A 217 -36.27 -47.49 -5.71
C THR A 217 -36.60 -47.28 -7.19
N THR A 218 -35.64 -47.47 -8.09
CA THR A 218 -35.93 -47.87 -9.48
C THR A 218 -34.99 -48.98 -9.89
N THR A 219 -35.55 -50.18 -9.93
CA THR A 219 -34.96 -51.41 -10.44
C THR A 219 -34.82 -51.39 -11.96
N THR A 220 -33.60 -51.65 -12.46
CA THR A 220 -33.33 -52.54 -13.61
C THR A 220 -31.90 -53.06 -13.43
N ASP A 221 -31.73 -54.28 -12.91
CA ASP A 221 -31.61 -55.53 -13.69
C ASP A 221 -30.25 -55.58 -14.42
N SER A 222 -29.18 -56.06 -13.75
CA SER A 222 -28.75 -57.47 -13.57
C SER A 222 -27.79 -57.93 -14.68
N GLY A 223 -26.75 -58.71 -14.31
CA GLY A 223 -25.62 -58.98 -15.23
C GLY A 223 -24.33 -59.52 -14.61
N THR A 224 -24.46 -60.39 -13.61
CA THR A 224 -23.58 -61.54 -13.28
C THR A 224 -22.05 -61.46 -13.51
N THR A 225 -21.30 -61.43 -12.39
CA THR A 225 -20.22 -62.36 -11.92
C THR A 225 -19.65 -63.48 -12.85
N PRO A 226 -18.52 -64.19 -12.52
CA PRO A 226 -17.63 -64.10 -11.33
C PRO A 226 -16.08 -64.31 -11.54
N ALA A 227 -15.33 -64.02 -10.46
CA ALA A 227 -14.21 -64.79 -9.82
C ALA A 227 -12.97 -65.35 -10.58
N GLY A 228 -11.90 -65.58 -9.79
CA GLY A 228 -10.67 -66.31 -10.18
C GLY A 228 -9.40 -65.72 -9.51
N SER A 229 -9.25 -65.75 -8.19
CA SER A 229 -8.46 -66.75 -7.43
C SER A 229 -6.94 -66.81 -7.72
N SER A 230 -6.15 -66.54 -6.68
CA SER A 230 -4.74 -66.95 -6.40
C SER A 230 -4.16 -68.10 -7.25
N THR A 231 -2.86 -68.10 -7.64
CA THR A 231 -1.75 -68.51 -6.74
C THR A 231 -0.30 -68.20 -7.24
N THR A 232 0.63 -68.12 -6.27
CA THR A 232 2.06 -68.55 -6.28
C THR A 232 3.14 -68.04 -7.28
N ALA A 233 4.21 -67.53 -6.66
CA ALA A 233 5.64 -67.88 -6.84
C ALA A 233 6.54 -67.25 -7.94
N SER A 234 7.60 -66.59 -7.44
CA SER A 234 9.01 -66.56 -7.89
C SER A 234 9.36 -66.12 -9.33
N GLY A 235 10.23 -65.11 -9.44
CA GLY A 235 10.88 -64.75 -10.70
C GLY A 235 11.67 -63.44 -10.63
N SER A 236 12.99 -63.51 -10.46
CA SER A 236 13.88 -62.35 -10.60
C SER A 236 14.06 -61.96 -12.07
N VAL A 237 14.13 -60.66 -12.38
CA VAL A 237 15.11 -59.98 -13.29
C VAL A 237 14.56 -58.65 -13.85
N ARG A 238 15.04 -57.56 -13.23
CA ARG A 238 15.50 -56.27 -13.81
C ARG A 238 15.33 -56.02 -15.33
N LYS A 239 14.39 -55.14 -15.73
CA LYS A 239 14.66 -54.10 -16.77
C LYS A 239 13.69 -52.90 -16.81
N LYS A 240 14.30 -51.71 -16.96
CA LYS A 240 13.82 -50.40 -17.45
C LYS A 240 12.32 -50.23 -17.79
N ARG A 241 11.68 -49.20 -17.21
CA ARG A 241 10.56 -48.46 -17.83
C ARG A 241 10.97 -47.02 -18.13
N THR A 242 10.74 -46.60 -19.36
CA THR A 242 10.80 -45.21 -19.82
C THR A 242 9.52 -44.47 -19.41
N GLY A 243 9.65 -43.26 -18.87
CA GLY A 243 8.53 -42.40 -18.49
C GLY A 243 8.36 -41.26 -19.49
N VAL A 244 7.31 -41.31 -20.30
CA VAL A 244 6.89 -40.18 -21.16
C VAL A 244 6.00 -39.25 -20.34
N VAL A 245 6.44 -38.01 -20.13
CA VAL A 245 5.63 -36.97 -19.48
C VAL A 245 4.73 -36.31 -20.51
N ARG A 246 3.40 -36.32 -20.28
CA ARG A 246 2.39 -35.68 -21.13
C ARG A 246 1.77 -34.52 -20.37
N GLN A 247 1.92 -33.30 -20.90
CA GLN A 247 1.38 -32.08 -20.30
C GLN A 247 -0.16 -31.99 -20.37
N ARG A 248 -0.74 -31.19 -19.47
CA ARG A 248 -2.10 -30.62 -19.56
C ARG A 248 -2.09 -29.15 -19.04
N PRO A 249 -3.10 -28.33 -19.38
CA PRO A 249 -2.89 -26.90 -19.58
C PRO A 249 -3.29 -26.00 -18.40
N SER A 250 -2.89 -24.73 -18.53
CA SER A 250 -2.95 -23.63 -17.56
C SER A 250 -4.28 -22.87 -17.51
N SER A 251 -4.60 -22.32 -16.33
CA SER A 251 -5.56 -21.23 -16.06
C SER A 251 -5.20 -20.54 -14.73
N PRO A 252 -5.68 -19.31 -14.48
CA PRO A 252 -5.11 -18.03 -14.90
C PRO A 252 -4.10 -17.45 -13.91
N SER A 253 -3.27 -16.52 -14.39
CA SER A 253 -2.18 -15.89 -13.63
C SER A 253 -2.69 -14.93 -12.54
N TRP A 254 -2.16 -15.06 -11.33
CA TRP A 254 -2.15 -14.00 -10.32
C TRP A 254 -0.70 -13.64 -10.03
N THR A 255 -0.31 -12.41 -10.35
CA THR A 255 1.09 -11.97 -10.32
C THR A 255 1.67 -12.06 -8.91
N TYR A 256 2.53 -13.05 -8.70
CA TYR A 256 3.47 -13.05 -7.58
C TYR A 256 4.61 -12.10 -7.99
N ALA A 257 4.64 -10.90 -7.40
CA ALA A 257 5.74 -9.98 -7.60
C ALA A 257 6.97 -10.53 -6.86
N GLU A 258 7.82 -11.27 -7.57
CA GLU A 258 9.17 -11.57 -7.11
C GLU A 258 9.92 -10.23 -6.98
N LEU A 259 10.25 -9.85 -5.74
CA LEU A 259 11.15 -8.73 -5.47
C LEU A 259 12.59 -9.19 -5.75
N GLU A 260 12.91 -9.28 -7.04
CA GLU A 260 14.24 -9.64 -7.55
C GLU A 260 15.32 -8.80 -6.87
N ASP A 261 16.45 -9.42 -6.52
CA ASP A 261 17.66 -8.72 -6.04
C ASP A 261 18.30 -7.81 -7.12
N SER A 262 17.74 -7.80 -8.34
CA SER A 262 18.28 -7.09 -9.50
C SER A 262 18.17 -5.56 -9.40
N ASP A 263 17.27 -5.03 -8.56
CA ASP A 263 16.99 -3.59 -8.45
C ASP A 263 18.01 -2.83 -7.57
N GLU A 264 18.65 -3.47 -6.56
CA GLU A 264 19.57 -2.79 -5.61
C GLU A 264 20.83 -2.21 -6.31
N ASP A 265 21.32 -2.86 -7.37
CA ASP A 265 22.43 -2.35 -8.19
C ASP A 265 22.01 -1.17 -9.12
N ILE A 266 20.70 -0.97 -9.37
CA ILE A 266 20.24 -0.18 -10.52
C ILE A 266 20.48 1.33 -10.37
N LEU A 267 20.09 1.92 -9.24
CA LEU A 267 20.27 3.36 -9.02
C LEU A 267 21.71 3.72 -8.62
N THR A 268 22.39 2.78 -7.96
CA THR A 268 23.77 2.92 -7.49
C THR A 268 24.76 2.98 -8.66
N GLU A 269 24.68 2.06 -9.63
CA GLU A 269 25.57 2.08 -10.81
C GLU A 269 25.37 3.33 -11.70
N LEU A 270 24.14 3.84 -11.83
CA LEU A 270 23.85 5.03 -12.65
C LEU A 270 24.41 6.32 -12.03
N ASN A 271 24.37 6.44 -10.69
CA ASN A 271 24.94 7.59 -9.97
C ASN A 271 26.47 7.49 -9.82
N ALA A 272 27.02 6.27 -9.73
CA ALA A 272 28.45 6.03 -9.59
C ALA A 272 29.28 6.31 -10.87
N CYS A 273 28.64 6.52 -12.03
CA CYS A 273 29.30 6.85 -13.28
C CYS A 273 29.80 8.31 -13.38
N ARG A 274 30.39 8.85 -12.31
CA ARG A 274 31.19 10.08 -12.34
C ARG A 274 32.67 9.72 -12.49
N VAL A 275 33.40 10.55 -13.24
CA VAL A 275 34.86 10.41 -13.39
C VAL A 275 35.50 10.60 -12.01
N PRO A 276 36.47 9.76 -11.59
CA PRO A 276 37.23 10.02 -10.38
C PRO A 276 38.06 11.31 -10.54
N GLU A 277 37.72 12.34 -9.77
CA GLU A 277 38.70 13.35 -9.36
C GLU A 277 39.74 12.66 -8.46
N PRO A 278 41.04 13.05 -8.50
CA PRO A 278 42.09 12.36 -7.78
C PRO A 278 41.84 12.36 -6.26
N GLU A 279 41.92 11.19 -5.64
CA GLU A 279 41.72 11.03 -4.19
C GLU A 279 42.79 11.82 -3.40
N PRO A 280 42.40 12.66 -2.42
CA PRO A 280 43.35 13.15 -1.43
C PRO A 280 43.72 12.00 -0.48
N GLU A 281 45.01 11.85 -0.19
CA GLU A 281 45.54 10.75 0.64
C GLU A 281 44.76 10.55 1.95
N VAL A 282 44.47 9.29 2.27
CA VAL A 282 43.77 8.87 3.50
C VAL A 282 44.69 8.97 4.71
N ALA A 283 45.05 10.21 5.08
CA ALA A 283 45.60 10.49 6.39
C ALA A 283 44.50 10.23 7.43
N ALA A 284 44.80 9.39 8.43
CA ALA A 284 43.91 9.10 9.54
C ALA A 284 43.71 10.35 10.44
N ARG A 285 42.83 11.25 10.00
CA ARG A 285 42.48 12.49 10.71
C ARG A 285 41.73 12.13 11.99
N LYS A 286 42.46 12.12 13.11
CA LYS A 286 41.90 12.15 14.47
C LYS A 286 40.73 13.14 14.47
N HIS A 287 39.53 12.65 14.74
CA HIS A 287 38.31 13.44 14.67
C HIS A 287 38.22 14.40 15.87
N THR A 288 38.99 15.49 15.81
CA THR A 288 38.76 16.64 16.67
C THR A 288 37.45 17.30 16.25
N VAL A 289 36.57 17.51 17.22
CA VAL A 289 35.44 18.45 17.06
C VAL A 289 36.05 19.80 16.68
N PRO A 290 35.50 20.57 15.71
CA PRO A 290 35.98 21.92 15.46
C PRO A 290 35.94 22.70 16.77
N GLU A 291 37.09 23.21 17.23
CA GLU A 291 37.22 23.82 18.58
C GLU A 291 36.23 24.99 18.78
N ASP A 292 35.82 25.61 17.67
CA ASP A 292 34.82 26.68 17.59
C ASP A 292 33.34 26.24 17.59
N LEU A 293 33.02 24.94 17.66
CA LEU A 293 31.63 24.48 17.58
C LEU A 293 30.80 24.89 18.80
N ILE A 294 31.35 24.79 20.01
CA ILE A 294 30.62 24.98 21.27
C ILE A 294 31.35 26.00 22.15
N ARG A 295 30.83 27.23 22.21
CA ARG A 295 31.24 28.24 23.19
C ARG A 295 30.23 28.28 24.33
N GLU A 296 30.67 28.65 25.53
CA GLU A 296 29.82 28.65 26.74
C GLU A 296 28.74 29.75 26.71
N THR A 297 28.94 30.78 25.89
CA THR A 297 27.95 31.82 25.60
C THR A 297 26.93 31.41 24.53
N ASP A 298 27.10 30.26 23.86
CA ASP A 298 26.18 29.80 22.82
C ASP A 298 24.86 29.35 23.45
N THR A 299 23.76 29.98 23.06
CA THR A 299 22.43 29.45 23.38
C THR A 299 21.98 28.51 22.26
N TRP A 300 21.48 27.33 22.65
CA TRP A 300 21.05 26.30 21.72
C TRP A 300 19.57 25.96 21.92
N GLU A 301 18.91 25.71 20.80
CA GLU A 301 17.53 25.28 20.70
C GLU A 301 17.46 24.05 19.79
N LEU A 302 16.78 22.99 20.23
CA LEU A 302 16.43 21.85 19.39
C LEU A 302 15.12 22.18 18.67
N VAL A 303 15.08 21.98 17.35
CA VAL A 303 13.86 22.14 16.54
C VAL A 303 13.64 20.86 15.73
N LEU A 304 12.44 20.29 15.83
CA LEU A 304 11.97 19.23 14.95
C LEU A 304 11.43 19.88 13.67
N LEU A 305 11.92 19.45 12.51
CA LEU A 305 11.45 19.91 11.20
C LEU A 305 10.54 18.85 10.58
N LEU A 306 9.32 19.23 10.21
CA LEU A 306 8.40 18.41 9.42
C LEU A 306 8.41 18.86 7.96
N ASP A 307 8.34 17.92 7.01
CA ASP A 307 8.07 18.28 5.62
C ASP A 307 6.61 18.77 5.44
N HIS A 308 6.42 19.91 4.79
CA HIS A 308 5.11 20.45 4.38
C HIS A 308 4.25 19.50 3.53
N ARG A 309 4.83 18.42 2.99
CA ARG A 309 4.13 17.37 2.24
C ARG A 309 3.45 16.32 3.13
N GLU A 310 3.80 16.23 4.41
CA GLU A 310 3.21 15.28 5.37
C GLU A 310 1.81 15.72 5.81
N ILE A 311 0.86 15.60 4.89
CA ILE A 311 -0.55 15.89 5.08
C ILE A 311 -1.28 14.60 5.43
N ILE A 312 -1.29 14.24 6.72
CA ILE A 312 -2.06 13.09 7.25
C ILE A 312 -3.56 13.28 6.96
N GLU A 313 -4.09 14.48 7.17
CA GLU A 313 -5.50 14.79 6.90
C GLU A 313 -5.63 16.03 6.00
N ARG A 314 -6.24 15.89 4.83
CA ARG A 314 -6.47 17.00 3.87
C ARG A 314 -7.31 18.15 4.45
N ARG A 315 -8.15 17.88 5.46
CA ARG A 315 -8.95 18.89 6.17
C ARG A 315 -8.16 19.62 7.26
N ASN A 316 -7.12 19.00 7.80
CA ASN A 316 -6.27 19.56 8.85
C ASN A 316 -4.79 19.26 8.54
N PRO A 317 -4.19 19.93 7.54
CA PRO A 317 -2.84 19.60 7.05
C PRO A 317 -1.72 19.84 8.07
N ARG A 318 -2.02 20.53 9.19
CA ARG A 318 -1.10 20.82 10.29
C ARG A 318 -1.41 19.99 11.55
N ILE A 319 -2.16 18.89 11.43
CA ILE A 319 -2.53 18.05 12.58
C ILE A 319 -1.31 17.47 13.31
N LEU A 320 -0.27 17.07 12.58
CA LEU A 320 0.96 16.52 13.16
C LEU A 320 1.77 17.60 13.90
N GLU A 321 1.97 18.76 13.26
CA GLU A 321 2.59 19.95 13.87
C GLU A 321 1.88 20.32 15.19
N ARG A 322 0.55 20.44 15.17
CA ARG A 322 -0.24 20.77 16.36
C ARG A 322 -0.07 19.75 17.48
N LYS A 323 -0.21 18.45 17.19
CA LYS A 323 -0.09 17.37 18.19
C LYS A 323 1.31 17.25 18.81
N LEU A 324 2.34 17.72 18.10
CA LEU A 324 3.71 17.83 18.60
C LEU A 324 3.88 19.06 19.52
N LEU A 325 3.38 20.23 19.09
CA LEU A 325 3.38 21.45 19.89
C LEU A 325 2.59 21.28 21.20
N GLU A 326 1.42 20.63 21.15
CA GLU A 326 0.59 20.25 22.32
C GLU A 326 1.35 19.36 23.33
N ARG A 327 2.41 18.67 22.90
CA ARG A 327 3.30 17.86 23.75
C ARG A 327 4.62 18.56 24.11
N ASN A 328 4.72 19.89 23.95
CA ASN A 328 5.94 20.69 24.13
C ASN A 328 7.14 20.24 23.27
N VAL A 329 6.88 19.72 22.06
CA VAL A 329 7.93 19.47 21.06
C VAL A 329 8.03 20.70 20.16
N ASN A 330 9.17 21.39 20.17
CA ASN A 330 9.42 22.53 19.31
C ASN A 330 9.46 22.07 17.85
N CYS A 331 8.53 22.55 17.03
CA CYS A 331 8.19 21.97 15.74
C CYS A 331 7.98 23.06 14.69
N GLU A 332 8.64 22.94 13.55
CA GLU A 332 8.49 23.84 12.40
C GLU A 332 8.22 23.06 11.11
N VAL A 333 7.24 23.50 10.32
CA VAL A 333 6.96 22.93 9.00
C VAL A 333 7.79 23.64 7.93
N ARG A 334 8.63 22.88 7.22
CA ARG A 334 9.55 23.37 6.17
C ARG A 334 9.50 22.45 4.93
N VAL A 335 10.22 22.81 3.86
CA VAL A 335 10.43 21.91 2.71
C VAL A 335 11.69 21.10 2.97
N LEU A 336 11.59 19.77 3.08
CA LEU A 336 12.76 18.91 3.30
C LEU A 336 13.24 18.32 1.96
N GLY A 337 14.56 18.28 1.80
CA GLY A 337 15.19 17.67 0.63
C GLY A 337 14.99 16.15 0.64
N VAL A 338 15.16 15.53 1.81
CA VAL A 338 15.18 14.08 2.06
C VAL A 338 14.59 13.78 3.44
N GLY A 339 13.85 12.67 3.59
CA GLY A 339 13.10 12.38 4.81
C GLY A 339 11.90 13.30 5.03
N ASP A 340 11.03 12.87 5.93
CA ASP A 340 9.76 13.52 6.27
C ASP A 340 9.84 14.23 7.63
N VAL A 341 10.74 13.77 8.51
CA VAL A 341 11.11 14.45 9.75
C VAL A 341 12.64 14.54 9.89
N GLN A 342 13.14 15.70 10.30
CA GLN A 342 14.54 15.94 10.66
C GLN A 342 14.61 16.69 11.99
N TRP A 343 15.81 16.84 12.53
CA TRP A 343 16.08 17.76 13.63
C TRP A 343 17.23 18.71 13.29
N ILE A 344 17.13 19.96 13.75
CA ILE A 344 18.22 20.93 13.71
C ILE A 344 18.54 21.44 15.12
N ALA A 345 19.81 21.78 15.34
CA ALA A 345 20.22 22.60 16.46
C ALA A 345 20.37 24.05 15.96
N ARG A 346 19.53 24.95 16.47
CA ARG A 346 19.65 26.38 16.25
C ARG A 346 20.57 26.98 17.32
N ARG A 347 21.73 27.47 16.89
CA ARG A 347 22.68 28.22 17.72
C ARG A 347 22.40 29.71 17.59
N THR A 348 22.33 30.42 18.72
CA THR A 348 22.34 31.89 18.77
C THR A 348 23.55 32.36 19.56
N ARG A 349 24.41 33.14 18.89
CA ARG A 349 25.68 33.69 19.44
C ARG A 349 25.59 35.18 19.73
N ILE A 350 25.09 35.92 18.75
CA ILE A 350 24.86 37.36 18.79
C ILE A 350 23.36 37.56 18.66
N VAL A 351 22.79 38.53 19.37
CA VAL A 351 21.36 38.82 19.31
C VAL A 351 20.98 39.22 17.88
N GLY A 352 20.19 38.39 17.21
CA GLY A 352 19.78 38.57 15.81
C GLY A 352 20.43 37.60 14.82
N GLU A 353 21.52 36.91 15.18
CA GLU A 353 22.19 35.93 14.31
C GLU A 353 21.98 34.49 14.80
N THR A 354 21.27 33.71 13.99
CA THR A 354 21.01 32.29 14.24
C THR A 354 21.67 31.41 13.17
N GLN A 355 22.27 30.30 13.60
CA GLN A 355 22.89 29.30 12.72
C GLN A 355 22.26 27.94 12.97
N GLU A 356 21.81 27.27 11.92
CA GLU A 356 21.04 26.03 12.00
C GLU A 356 21.88 24.85 11.49
N PHE A 357 22.17 23.89 12.38
CA PHE A 357 22.99 22.71 12.11
C PHE A 357 22.13 21.44 12.10
N VAL A 358 22.40 20.52 11.17
CA VAL A 358 21.59 19.30 10.98
C VAL A 358 22.07 18.18 11.89
N LEU A 359 21.14 17.54 12.59
CA LEU A 359 21.43 16.38 13.43
C LEU A 359 21.47 15.09 12.60
N ASN A 360 22.20 14.09 13.11
CA ASN A 360 22.40 12.79 12.46
C ASN A 360 21.18 11.84 12.58
N VAL A 361 19.96 12.36 12.69
CA VAL A 361 18.73 11.55 12.79
C VAL A 361 17.71 12.04 11.77
N ILE A 362 17.19 11.13 10.96
CA ILE A 362 16.20 11.40 9.91
C ILE A 362 15.10 10.35 10.02
N VAL A 363 13.83 10.75 9.89
CA VAL A 363 12.69 9.84 9.77
C VAL A 363 12.14 9.89 8.35
N GLU A 364 11.95 8.73 7.74
CA GLU A 364 11.04 8.55 6.60
C GLU A 364 9.75 7.92 7.15
N ARG A 365 8.61 8.59 6.99
CA ARG A 365 7.30 8.12 7.44
C ARG A 365 6.58 7.44 6.27
N LYS A 366 5.99 6.27 6.54
CA LYS A 366 5.30 5.48 5.53
C LYS A 366 3.99 4.92 6.06
N GLU A 367 2.85 5.40 5.55
CA GLU A 367 1.59 4.73 5.82
C GLU A 367 1.57 3.34 5.16
N VAL A 368 0.98 2.33 5.81
CA VAL A 368 0.97 0.93 5.32
C VAL A 368 0.45 0.81 3.87
N HIS A 369 -0.57 1.59 3.51
CA HIS A 369 -1.09 1.64 2.14
C HIS A 369 -0.07 2.23 1.15
N ASP A 370 0.62 3.31 1.53
CA ASP A 370 1.64 3.96 0.71
C ASP A 370 2.93 3.13 0.62
N LEU A 371 3.25 2.32 1.64
CA LEU A 371 4.29 1.30 1.57
C LEU A 371 3.96 0.28 0.49
N SER A 372 2.76 -0.32 0.54
CA SER A 372 2.27 -1.26 -0.48
C SER A 372 2.29 -0.64 -1.88
N GLY A 373 1.88 0.62 -2.04
CA GLY A 373 1.94 1.33 -3.32
C GLY A 373 3.38 1.51 -3.80
N SER A 374 4.27 1.99 -2.91
CA SER A 374 5.67 2.27 -3.23
C SER A 374 6.50 1.04 -3.63
N ILE A 375 6.12 -0.15 -3.13
CA ILE A 375 6.74 -1.42 -3.52
C ILE A 375 6.38 -1.78 -4.97
N ILE A 376 5.12 -1.54 -5.38
CA ILE A 376 4.63 -1.87 -6.72
C ILE A 376 5.12 -0.86 -7.77
N ASP A 377 5.11 0.43 -7.44
CA ASP A 377 5.55 1.50 -8.35
C ASP A 377 7.06 1.77 -8.33
N ARG A 378 7.83 0.91 -7.65
CA ARG A 378 9.29 0.95 -7.47
C ARG A 378 9.84 2.20 -6.77
N ARG A 379 9.00 3.14 -6.28
CA ARG A 379 9.47 4.30 -5.49
C ARG A 379 10.08 3.92 -4.15
N PHE A 380 9.70 2.76 -3.59
CA PHE A 380 10.26 2.23 -2.34
C PHE A 380 11.78 2.19 -2.38
N PHE A 381 12.36 1.64 -3.45
CA PHE A 381 13.81 1.55 -3.59
C PHE A 381 14.46 2.95 -3.79
N GLU A 382 13.91 3.81 -4.66
CA GLU A 382 14.42 5.19 -4.85
C GLU A 382 14.48 6.00 -3.55
N GLN A 383 13.52 5.80 -2.65
CA GLN A 383 13.48 6.44 -1.34
C GLN A 383 14.59 5.91 -0.43
N LYS A 384 14.76 4.58 -0.32
CA LYS A 384 15.88 3.97 0.42
C LYS A 384 17.24 4.42 -0.10
N THR A 385 17.48 4.39 -1.42
CA THR A 385 18.77 4.81 -2.02
C THR A 385 19.12 6.25 -1.64
N ARG A 386 18.13 7.16 -1.67
CA ARG A 386 18.38 8.57 -1.32
C ARG A 386 18.73 8.76 0.15
N LEU A 387 18.15 7.97 1.06
CA LEU A 387 18.51 7.95 2.47
C LEU A 387 19.90 7.32 2.69
N ALA A 388 20.25 6.26 1.95
CA ALA A 388 21.58 5.66 1.97
C ALA A 388 22.67 6.66 1.53
N THR A 389 22.46 7.42 0.46
CA THR A 389 23.39 8.49 0.02
C THR A 389 23.59 9.59 1.08
N VAL A 390 22.61 9.83 1.96
CA VAL A 390 22.82 10.73 3.11
C VAL A 390 23.80 10.12 4.10
N ARG A 391 23.66 8.82 4.44
CA ARG A 391 24.59 8.12 5.34
C ARG A 391 26.02 8.10 4.79
N GLU A 392 26.17 7.80 3.50
CA GLU A 392 27.48 7.81 2.82
C GLU A 392 28.17 9.18 2.90
N ASN A 393 27.41 10.27 2.71
CA ASN A 393 27.96 11.62 2.65
C ASN A 393 28.06 12.34 4.02
N CYS A 394 27.27 11.91 5.02
CA CYS A 394 27.11 12.59 6.32
C CYS A 394 27.53 11.72 7.52
N GLY A 395 28.17 10.58 7.28
CA GLY A 395 28.67 9.67 8.31
C GLY A 395 27.57 8.85 8.97
N ASP A 396 27.71 8.59 10.27
CA ASP A 396 26.75 7.76 11.02
C ASP A 396 25.42 8.49 11.26
N VAL A 397 24.59 8.53 10.21
CA VAL A 397 23.21 9.03 10.23
C VAL A 397 22.27 7.87 10.53
N HIS A 398 21.51 8.02 11.61
CA HIS A 398 20.48 7.09 12.03
C HIS A 398 19.17 7.38 11.27
N VAL A 399 18.91 6.58 10.25
CA VAL A 399 17.64 6.62 9.51
C VAL A 399 16.61 5.78 10.25
N ILE A 400 15.49 6.40 10.60
CA ILE A 400 14.31 5.76 11.19
C ILE A 400 13.27 5.59 10.09
N TYR A 401 12.85 4.36 9.82
CA TYR A 401 11.78 4.07 8.87
C TYR A 401 10.49 3.81 9.66
N LEU A 402 9.65 4.83 9.78
CA LEU A 402 8.46 4.82 10.63
C LEU A 402 7.24 4.39 9.80
N ILE A 403 6.70 3.22 10.10
CA ILE A 403 5.55 2.64 9.39
C ILE A 403 4.29 2.84 10.21
N GLU A 404 3.35 3.62 9.66
CA GLU A 404 2.11 4.00 10.33
C GLU A 404 0.91 3.20 9.78
N GLY A 405 0.11 2.66 10.68
CA GLY A 405 -1.10 1.89 10.39
C GLY A 405 -0.96 0.39 10.69
N SER A 406 -2.09 -0.33 10.57
CA SER A 406 -2.12 -1.76 10.82
C SER A 406 -1.74 -2.56 9.58
N LEU A 407 -0.79 -3.49 9.74
CA LEU A 407 -0.39 -4.46 8.72
C LEU A 407 -1.48 -5.52 8.41
N THR A 408 -2.58 -5.53 9.17
CA THR A 408 -3.78 -6.35 8.87
C THR A 408 -4.72 -5.69 7.85
N GLN A 409 -4.47 -4.43 7.46
CA GLN A 409 -5.26 -3.74 6.44
C GLN A 409 -5.11 -4.44 5.08
N ILE A 410 -6.22 -4.51 4.33
CA ILE A 410 -6.22 -5.04 2.97
C ILE A 410 -5.44 -4.07 2.08
N THR A 411 -4.30 -4.55 1.57
CA THR A 411 -3.40 -3.83 0.67
C THR A 411 -3.05 -4.71 -0.52
N THR A 412 -2.54 -4.11 -1.60
CA THR A 412 -2.23 -4.83 -2.84
C THR A 412 -1.05 -5.80 -2.67
N VAL A 413 -0.07 -5.45 -1.83
CA VAL A 413 1.01 -6.33 -1.38
C VAL A 413 0.53 -7.12 -0.15
N ARG A 414 0.70 -8.44 -0.17
CA ARG A 414 0.34 -9.29 0.98
C ARG A 414 1.15 -8.89 2.23
N THR A 415 0.57 -9.04 3.42
CA THR A 415 1.23 -8.77 4.71
C THR A 415 2.61 -9.43 4.85
N SER A 416 2.80 -10.64 4.32
CA SER A 416 4.13 -11.29 4.27
C SER A 416 5.15 -10.53 3.42
N GLY A 417 4.75 -9.96 2.29
CA GLY A 417 5.61 -9.11 1.45
C GLY A 417 5.95 -7.79 2.13
N LEU A 418 5.01 -7.20 2.88
CA LEU A 418 5.29 -6.02 3.72
C LEU A 418 6.31 -6.35 4.81
N HIS A 419 6.15 -7.47 5.54
CA HIS A 419 7.14 -7.93 6.51
C HIS A 419 8.52 -8.21 5.88
N THR A 420 8.58 -8.79 4.68
CA THR A 420 9.85 -8.95 3.96
C THR A 420 10.48 -7.61 3.61
N ALA A 421 9.71 -6.63 3.11
CA ALA A 421 10.21 -5.29 2.82
C ALA A 421 10.73 -4.58 4.09
N MET A 422 10.02 -4.71 5.21
CA MET A 422 10.44 -4.21 6.53
C MET A 422 11.74 -4.87 7.00
N GLY A 423 11.82 -6.20 6.95
CA GLY A 423 13.00 -6.96 7.35
C GLY A 423 14.22 -6.63 6.49
N ARG A 424 14.04 -6.48 5.16
CA ARG A 424 15.08 -5.98 4.25
C ARG A 424 15.54 -4.56 4.65
N THR A 425 14.61 -3.64 4.87
CA THR A 425 14.92 -2.26 5.32
C THR A 425 15.70 -2.23 6.64
N GLN A 426 15.40 -3.15 7.57
CA GLN A 426 16.10 -3.22 8.86
C GLN A 426 17.48 -3.90 8.76
N MET A 427 17.60 -4.97 7.98
CA MET A 427 18.80 -5.84 7.96
C MET A 427 19.79 -5.50 6.84
N GLN A 428 19.31 -5.14 5.65
CA GLN A 428 20.14 -4.81 4.48
C GLN A 428 20.52 -3.32 4.47
N ASP A 429 19.53 -2.43 4.54
CA ASP A 429 19.75 -0.98 4.57
C ASP A 429 20.24 -0.46 5.93
N ASN A 430 20.18 -1.29 6.98
CA ASN A 430 20.54 -0.95 8.36
C ASN A 430 19.80 0.31 8.87
N PHE A 431 18.48 0.40 8.60
CA PHE A 431 17.61 1.46 9.13
C PHE A 431 16.87 0.97 10.39
N PHE A 432 16.54 1.87 11.30
CA PHE A 432 15.71 1.54 12.46
C PHE A 432 14.23 1.54 12.06
N VAL A 433 13.64 0.37 11.87
CA VAL A 433 12.22 0.24 11.53
C VAL A 433 11.36 0.35 12.78
N GLN A 434 10.47 1.35 12.82
CA GLN A 434 9.50 1.56 13.91
C GLN A 434 8.09 1.39 13.36
N GLN A 435 7.25 0.54 13.95
CA GLN A 435 5.82 0.50 13.64
C GLN A 435 5.01 1.33 14.65
N CYS A 436 4.04 2.10 14.16
CA CYS A 436 3.03 2.82 14.94
C CYS A 436 1.65 2.48 14.39
N GLN A 437 0.66 2.18 15.23
CA GLN A 437 -0.69 1.82 14.74
C GLN A 437 -1.48 3.03 14.21
N ASN A 438 -1.12 4.24 14.62
CA ASN A 438 -1.83 5.48 14.35
C ASN A 438 -0.93 6.70 14.57
N ALA A 439 -1.39 7.87 14.12
CA ALA A 439 -0.66 9.14 14.24
C ALA A 439 -0.38 9.58 15.70
N ASP A 440 -1.17 9.16 16.70
CA ASP A 440 -0.89 9.52 18.10
C ASP A 440 0.27 8.71 18.70
N GLU A 441 0.43 7.46 18.29
CA GLU A 441 1.63 6.67 18.55
C GLU A 441 2.85 7.26 17.83
N THR A 442 2.71 7.66 16.56
CA THR A 442 3.76 8.35 15.78
C THR A 442 4.24 9.61 16.51
N VAL A 443 3.33 10.48 16.93
CA VAL A 443 3.67 11.70 17.69
C VAL A 443 4.32 11.36 19.03
N THR A 444 3.82 10.35 19.74
CA THR A 444 4.38 9.90 21.02
C THR A 444 5.80 9.35 20.85
N PHE A 445 6.07 8.64 19.75
CA PHE A 445 7.41 8.18 19.39
C PHE A 445 8.34 9.35 19.06
N LEU A 446 7.93 10.28 18.20
CA LEU A 446 8.71 11.48 17.86
C LEU A 446 9.02 12.33 19.10
N ALA A 447 8.09 12.47 20.03
CA ALA A 447 8.31 13.15 21.31
C ALA A 447 9.30 12.43 22.23
N ARG A 448 9.44 11.10 22.13
CA ARG A 448 10.50 10.34 22.83
C ARG A 448 11.87 10.54 22.17
N VAL A 449 11.93 10.55 20.84
CA VAL A 449 13.18 10.85 20.09
C VAL A 449 13.66 12.27 20.39
N TYR A 450 12.76 13.26 20.30
CA TYR A 450 13.07 14.65 20.66
C TYR A 450 13.55 14.78 22.11
N ALA A 451 12.89 14.13 23.08
CA ALA A 451 13.33 14.14 24.48
C ALA A 451 14.74 13.52 24.68
N ARG A 452 15.05 12.44 23.95
CA ARG A 452 16.38 11.79 23.97
C ARG A 452 17.47 12.69 23.38
N LEU A 453 17.16 13.41 22.30
CA LEU A 453 18.07 14.39 21.70
C LEU A 453 18.27 15.59 22.63
N LEU A 454 17.17 16.15 23.17
CA LEU A 454 17.20 17.29 24.09
C LEU A 454 18.01 17.01 25.37
N ALA A 455 18.02 15.77 25.86
CA ALA A 455 18.84 15.36 27.01
C ALA A 455 20.36 15.47 26.78
N LYS A 456 20.81 15.68 25.53
CA LYS A 456 22.22 15.93 25.16
C LYS A 456 22.54 17.41 24.94
N PHE A 457 21.54 18.30 24.87
CA PHE A 457 21.74 19.72 24.66
C PHE A 457 22.25 20.42 25.94
N PRO A 458 22.94 21.57 25.82
CA PRO A 458 23.18 22.47 26.94
C PRO A 458 21.86 22.85 27.65
N SER A 459 21.91 22.99 28.98
CA SER A 459 20.74 23.38 29.76
C SER A 459 20.26 24.78 29.41
N ASN A 460 19.09 24.88 28.78
CA ASN A 460 18.44 26.13 28.44
C ASN A 460 17.09 26.26 29.22
N PRO A 461 16.97 27.18 30.20
CA PRO A 461 15.78 27.31 31.03
C PRO A 461 14.56 27.87 30.28
N ARG A 462 14.75 28.41 29.06
CA ARG A 462 13.65 28.93 28.22
C ARG A 462 12.94 27.85 27.40
N VAL A 463 13.51 26.65 27.30
CA VAL A 463 12.98 25.56 26.48
C VAL A 463 11.98 24.74 27.29
N ALA A 464 10.71 24.77 26.86
CA ALA A 464 9.69 23.86 27.37
C ALA A 464 10.10 22.41 27.08
N LYS A 465 9.94 21.52 28.08
CA LYS A 465 10.30 20.10 27.94
C LYS A 465 9.04 19.26 27.76
N PRO A 466 9.05 18.27 26.84
CA PRO A 466 7.97 17.30 26.75
C PRO A 466 7.92 16.43 28.01
N GLU A 467 6.76 15.86 28.33
CA GLU A 467 6.60 14.96 29.49
C GLU A 467 7.55 13.75 29.41
N THR A 468 7.84 13.29 28.20
CA THR A 468 8.78 12.21 27.88
C THR A 468 10.22 12.51 28.32
N SER A 469 10.59 13.78 28.56
CA SER A 469 11.91 14.11 29.14
C SER A 469 12.11 13.56 30.55
N ARG A 470 11.04 13.22 31.29
CA ARG A 470 11.13 12.56 32.61
C ARG A 470 11.70 11.14 32.53
N LEU A 471 11.74 10.53 31.35
CA LEU A 471 12.28 9.19 31.12
C LEU A 471 13.81 9.15 31.02
N PHE A 472 14.46 10.32 30.96
CA PHE A 472 15.91 10.45 30.86
C PHE A 472 16.45 11.09 32.15
N PRO A 473 17.57 10.58 32.72
CA PRO A 473 18.15 11.19 33.90
C PRO A 473 18.59 12.63 33.60
N PRO A 474 18.61 13.53 34.60
CA PRO A 474 19.18 14.87 34.46
C PRO A 474 20.69 14.77 34.26
N ASN A 475 21.10 14.61 33.00
CA ASN A 475 22.49 14.38 32.67
C ASN A 475 23.30 15.68 32.78
N ARG A 476 24.59 15.57 33.16
CA ARG A 476 25.52 16.69 33.01
C ARG A 476 25.80 16.88 31.53
N PHE A 477 25.92 18.14 31.09
CA PHE A 477 26.23 18.45 29.70
C PHE A 477 27.63 17.92 29.35
N ASP A 478 27.71 17.13 28.28
CA ASP A 478 28.91 16.53 27.75
C ASP A 478 29.10 17.04 26.30
N LYS A 479 30.23 17.73 26.06
CA LYS A 479 30.56 18.33 24.76
C LYS A 479 30.75 17.26 23.68
N ASP A 480 31.26 16.07 24.01
CA ASP A 480 31.50 15.00 23.05
C ASP A 480 30.21 14.27 22.68
N GLU A 481 29.33 13.99 23.65
CA GLU A 481 28.01 13.41 23.37
C GLU A 481 27.09 14.34 22.58
N PHE A 482 27.25 15.66 22.75
CA PHE A 482 26.60 16.69 21.93
C PHE A 482 27.24 16.81 20.54
N ALA A 483 28.56 16.75 20.41
CA ALA A 483 29.22 16.74 19.09
C ALA A 483 28.85 15.50 18.25
N LYS A 484 28.57 14.36 18.90
CA LYS A 484 28.18 13.11 18.22
C LYS A 484 26.79 13.13 17.58
N ILE A 485 25.88 14.03 17.95
CA ILE A 485 24.52 14.09 17.36
C ILE A 485 24.44 14.89 16.06
N PHE A 486 25.55 15.41 15.54
CA PHE A 486 25.58 16.14 14.27
C PHE A 486 26.03 15.26 13.10
N CYS A 487 25.52 15.58 11.90
CA CYS A 487 26.07 15.05 10.65
C CYS A 487 27.59 15.34 10.53
N LYS A 488 28.34 14.45 9.86
CA LYS A 488 29.80 14.53 9.71
C LYS A 488 30.20 14.49 8.22
N PRO A 489 30.93 15.49 7.69
CA PRO A 489 31.34 16.73 8.35
C PRO A 489 30.13 17.60 8.74
N LEU A 490 30.32 18.52 9.68
CA LEU A 490 29.25 19.35 10.24
C LEU A 490 28.45 20.07 9.15
N GLN A 491 27.15 19.80 9.09
CA GLN A 491 26.24 20.35 8.08
C GLN A 491 25.40 21.51 8.61
N THR A 492 25.30 22.59 7.85
CA THR A 492 24.27 23.62 8.05
C THR A 492 23.01 23.28 7.22
N PHE A 493 21.84 23.69 7.71
CA PHE A 493 20.56 23.23 7.14
C PHE A 493 20.37 23.60 5.67
N ALA A 494 20.59 24.85 5.26
CA ALA A 494 20.29 25.27 3.88
C ALA A 494 21.15 24.57 2.81
N PRO A 495 22.49 24.44 2.93
CA PRO A 495 23.30 23.65 2.01
C PRO A 495 22.91 22.16 1.97
N PHE A 496 22.75 21.53 3.14
CA PHE A 496 22.31 20.13 3.25
C PHE A 496 20.97 19.89 2.53
N ASN A 497 19.99 20.74 2.82
CA ASN A 497 18.65 20.65 2.26
C ASN A 497 18.64 20.82 0.73
N SER A 498 19.55 21.65 0.20
CA SER A 498 19.77 21.81 -1.24
C SER A 498 20.47 20.60 -1.86
N GLN A 499 21.51 20.06 -1.21
CA GLN A 499 22.31 18.92 -1.69
C GLN A 499 21.45 17.65 -1.89
N PHE A 500 20.59 17.32 -0.93
CA PHE A 500 19.79 16.09 -0.97
C PHE A 500 18.40 16.26 -1.58
N ARG A 501 18.07 17.46 -2.09
CA ARG A 501 16.82 17.73 -2.80
C ARG A 501 16.67 16.79 -4.00
N LYS A 502 15.46 16.29 -4.23
CA LYS A 502 15.18 15.41 -5.38
C LYS A 502 15.53 16.09 -6.70
N LYS A 503 16.47 15.49 -7.44
CA LYS A 503 16.85 15.93 -8.79
C LYS A 503 15.63 15.89 -9.72
N ASN A 504 15.33 17.04 -10.32
CA ASN A 504 14.22 17.23 -11.27
C ASN A 504 14.70 17.68 -12.67
N GLN A 505 15.92 18.20 -12.78
CA GLN A 505 16.59 18.48 -14.04
C GLN A 505 17.47 17.30 -14.41
N PHE A 506 17.23 16.68 -15.57
CA PHE A 506 18.00 15.53 -16.07
C PHE A 506 18.65 15.90 -17.39
N THR A 507 19.87 15.41 -17.62
CA THR A 507 20.50 15.50 -18.94
C THR A 507 19.79 14.58 -19.94
N VAL A 508 19.90 14.87 -21.23
CA VAL A 508 19.36 14.00 -22.30
C VAL A 508 19.87 12.56 -22.16
N ARG A 509 21.14 12.37 -21.76
CA ARG A 509 21.72 11.05 -21.48
C ARG A 509 21.02 10.33 -20.32
N GLU A 510 20.73 11.02 -19.22
CA GLU A 510 20.03 10.42 -18.07
C GLU A 510 18.57 10.07 -18.39
N ILE A 511 17.89 10.90 -19.20
CA ILE A 511 16.53 10.60 -19.67
C ILE A 511 16.55 9.36 -20.57
N TYR A 512 17.48 9.30 -21.53
CA TYR A 512 17.70 8.16 -22.42
C TYR A 512 17.97 6.87 -21.62
N GLN A 513 18.85 6.90 -20.62
CA GLN A 513 19.10 5.77 -19.73
C GLN A 513 17.83 5.35 -18.95
N ARG A 514 17.06 6.30 -18.41
CA ARG A 514 15.81 6.03 -17.70
C ARG A 514 14.74 5.40 -18.58
N MET A 515 14.64 5.82 -19.84
CA MET A 515 13.74 5.23 -20.83
C MET A 515 14.16 3.80 -21.20
N LEU A 516 15.47 3.55 -21.40
CA LEU A 516 15.99 2.20 -21.63
C LEU A 516 15.69 1.24 -20.47
N LEU A 517 15.77 1.70 -19.22
CA LEU A 517 15.44 0.89 -18.04
C LEU A 517 13.97 0.46 -17.95
N GLN A 518 13.07 1.02 -18.77
CA GLN A 518 11.70 0.53 -18.88
C GLN A 518 11.58 -0.67 -19.83
N ALA A 519 12.61 -0.96 -20.65
CA ALA A 519 12.58 -2.08 -21.59
C ALA A 519 12.87 -3.40 -20.86
N PRO A 520 12.03 -4.46 -21.04
CA PRO A 520 12.24 -5.75 -20.41
C PRO A 520 13.64 -6.34 -20.68
N GLY A 521 14.31 -6.75 -19.61
CA GLY A 521 15.64 -7.36 -19.69
C GLY A 521 16.83 -6.39 -19.79
N LEU A 522 16.61 -5.07 -19.68
CA LEU A 522 17.66 -4.07 -19.46
C LEU A 522 17.81 -3.71 -17.98
N SER A 523 18.94 -4.08 -17.38
CA SER A 523 19.40 -3.59 -16.07
C SER A 523 20.24 -2.32 -16.21
N ALA A 524 20.67 -1.71 -15.09
CA ALA A 524 21.61 -0.58 -15.11
C ALA A 524 22.93 -0.94 -15.80
N ALA A 525 23.60 -2.01 -15.39
CA ALA A 525 24.81 -2.54 -16.04
C ALA A 525 24.72 -2.65 -17.57
N LYS A 526 23.55 -3.08 -18.07
CA LYS A 526 23.26 -3.17 -19.51
C LYS A 526 23.02 -1.80 -20.14
N THR A 527 22.23 -0.96 -19.49
CA THR A 527 21.92 0.42 -19.92
C THR A 527 23.18 1.28 -19.98
N VAL A 528 24.09 1.17 -19.00
CA VAL A 528 25.38 1.86 -18.98
C VAL A 528 26.26 1.39 -20.14
N GLY A 529 26.41 0.08 -20.36
CA GLY A 529 27.16 -0.46 -21.50
C GLY A 529 26.59 -0.01 -22.85
N LEU A 530 25.27 -0.05 -23.00
CA LEU A 530 24.58 0.37 -24.22
C LEU A 530 24.73 1.87 -24.50
N THR A 531 24.53 2.72 -23.48
CA THR A 531 24.67 4.18 -23.60
C THR A 531 26.11 4.67 -23.68
N ALA A 532 27.10 3.82 -23.36
CA ALA A 532 28.51 4.09 -23.64
C ALA A 532 28.85 3.91 -25.14
N LYS A 533 28.28 2.91 -25.81
CA LYS A 533 28.47 2.67 -27.26
C LYS A 533 27.59 3.57 -28.13
N TYR A 534 26.31 3.69 -27.80
CA TYR A 534 25.32 4.47 -28.56
C TYR A 534 24.85 5.65 -27.71
N LYS A 535 25.34 6.86 -28.01
CA LYS A 535 25.17 8.05 -27.17
C LYS A 535 23.74 8.61 -27.17
N THR A 536 23.00 8.39 -28.26
CA THR A 536 21.62 8.85 -28.43
C THR A 536 20.69 7.70 -28.86
N PHE A 537 19.38 7.91 -28.72
CA PHE A 537 18.37 7.01 -29.29
C PHE A 537 18.51 6.83 -30.79
N HIS A 538 18.83 7.90 -31.53
CA HIS A 538 19.03 7.84 -32.99
C HIS A 538 20.20 6.93 -33.37
N ASP A 539 21.32 6.98 -32.61
CA ASP A 539 22.47 6.10 -32.84
C ASP A 539 22.11 4.63 -32.59
N LEU A 540 21.34 4.37 -31.52
CA LEU A 540 20.89 3.03 -31.16
C LEU A 540 19.88 2.48 -32.18
N GLU A 541 18.88 3.27 -32.57
CA GLU A 541 17.90 2.90 -33.61
C GLU A 541 18.60 2.65 -34.96
N SER A 542 19.53 3.52 -35.35
CA SER A 542 20.34 3.35 -36.57
C SER A 542 21.20 2.10 -36.54
N ALA A 543 21.64 1.65 -35.36
CA ALA A 543 22.34 0.37 -35.21
C ALA A 543 21.37 -0.82 -35.32
N LEU A 544 20.23 -0.78 -34.61
CA LEU A 544 19.19 -1.83 -34.64
C LEU A 544 18.57 -2.03 -36.03
N ARG A 545 18.52 -0.99 -36.87
CA ARG A 545 18.05 -1.08 -38.26
C ARG A 545 19.06 -1.73 -39.22
N LYS A 546 20.35 -1.80 -38.88
CA LYS A 546 21.39 -2.42 -39.74
C LYS A 546 21.33 -3.94 -39.63
N ARG A 547 21.40 -4.63 -40.77
CA ARG A 547 21.49 -6.10 -40.84
C ARG A 547 22.93 -6.51 -41.17
N GLY A 548 23.53 -7.35 -40.32
CA GLY A 548 24.89 -7.89 -40.51
C GLY A 548 25.79 -7.71 -39.28
N ARG A 549 27.03 -8.22 -39.37
CA ARG A 549 27.99 -8.29 -38.26
C ARG A 549 28.36 -6.95 -37.63
N ASP A 550 28.29 -5.86 -38.38
CA ASP A 550 28.59 -4.50 -37.87
C ASP A 550 27.43 -3.86 -37.09
N GLY A 551 26.28 -4.54 -36.99
CA GLY A 551 25.06 -4.09 -36.33
C GLY A 551 24.72 -4.78 -35.01
N GLU A 552 25.54 -5.74 -34.54
CA GLU A 552 25.20 -6.62 -33.40
C GLU A 552 25.11 -5.83 -32.08
N VAL A 553 23.89 -5.44 -31.70
CA VAL A 553 23.60 -4.75 -30.43
C VAL A 553 23.61 -5.73 -29.26
N GLU A 554 23.29 -7.00 -29.49
CA GLU A 554 23.46 -8.09 -28.52
C GLU A 554 24.90 -8.24 -28.00
N ASP A 555 25.88 -7.75 -28.75
CA ASP A 555 27.31 -7.91 -28.49
C ASP A 555 27.90 -6.89 -27.52
N VAL A 556 27.14 -5.85 -27.19
CA VAL A 556 27.56 -4.81 -26.26
C VAL A 556 27.93 -5.40 -24.90
N ARG A 557 29.12 -5.03 -24.41
CA ARG A 557 29.66 -5.48 -23.14
C ARG A 557 29.11 -4.64 -21.99
N CYS A 558 28.59 -5.32 -20.97
CA CYS A 558 27.74 -4.72 -19.94
C CYS A 558 28.28 -5.04 -18.53
N GLY A 559 28.28 -4.02 -17.66
CA GLY A 559 28.70 -4.10 -16.25
C GLY A 559 30.14 -4.55 -16.00
N LYS A 560 30.49 -4.71 -14.73
CA LYS A 560 31.84 -5.16 -14.28
C LYS A 560 32.23 -6.53 -14.85
N SER A 561 31.26 -7.41 -15.08
CA SER A 561 31.48 -8.76 -15.63
C SER A 561 31.67 -8.82 -17.15
N GLN A 562 31.53 -7.69 -17.87
CA GLN A 562 31.69 -7.60 -19.33
C GLN A 562 30.88 -8.65 -20.11
N ARG A 563 29.71 -9.02 -19.59
CA ARG A 563 28.77 -9.93 -20.25
C ARG A 563 28.15 -9.23 -21.47
N ARG A 564 27.86 -9.99 -22.53
CA ARG A 564 27.09 -9.52 -23.69
C ARG A 564 25.68 -9.09 -23.25
N LEU A 565 25.11 -8.09 -23.92
CA LEU A 565 23.73 -7.62 -23.73
C LEU A 565 22.73 -8.76 -23.93
N GLY A 566 22.99 -9.60 -24.95
CA GLY A 566 22.26 -10.80 -25.30
C GLY A 566 21.09 -10.57 -26.27
N VAL A 567 20.83 -11.60 -27.10
CA VAL A 567 19.87 -11.56 -28.21
C VAL A 567 18.48 -11.10 -27.76
N LYS A 568 17.93 -11.65 -26.66
CA LYS A 568 16.59 -11.27 -26.17
C LYS A 568 16.43 -9.76 -25.89
N ALA A 569 17.46 -9.11 -25.34
CA ALA A 569 17.41 -7.67 -25.08
C ALA A 569 17.56 -6.86 -26.37
N SER A 570 18.39 -7.33 -27.31
CA SER A 570 18.52 -6.79 -28.67
C SER A 570 17.18 -6.86 -29.43
N GLU A 571 16.49 -8.01 -29.38
CA GLU A 571 15.15 -8.23 -29.96
C GLU A 571 14.08 -7.32 -29.34
N SER A 572 14.03 -7.23 -28.00
CA SER A 572 13.07 -6.34 -27.31
C SER A 572 13.29 -4.87 -27.68
N LEU A 573 14.54 -4.41 -27.75
CA LEU A 573 14.87 -3.05 -28.21
C LEU A 573 14.54 -2.84 -29.70
N THR A 574 14.80 -3.84 -30.55
CA THR A 574 14.45 -3.81 -31.97
C THR A 574 12.94 -3.62 -32.14
N LYS A 575 12.13 -4.41 -31.42
CA LYS A 575 10.67 -4.27 -31.43
C LYS A 575 10.23 -2.89 -30.93
N LEU A 576 10.78 -2.43 -29.80
CA LEU A 576 10.41 -1.15 -29.19
C LEU A 576 10.75 0.07 -30.07
N LEU A 577 11.91 0.06 -30.72
CA LEU A 577 12.48 1.26 -31.37
C LEU A 577 12.35 1.26 -32.90
N THR A 578 12.08 0.12 -33.54
CA THR A 578 12.05 0.03 -35.02
C THR A 578 10.70 -0.38 -35.61
N ALA A 579 9.74 -0.84 -34.78
CA ALA A 579 8.39 -1.14 -35.22
C ALA A 579 7.69 0.10 -35.78
N ARG A 580 6.91 -0.10 -36.85
CA ARG A 580 6.12 0.97 -37.48
C ARG A 580 4.74 1.14 -36.86
N GLU A 581 4.26 0.11 -36.16
CA GLU A 581 2.94 0.01 -35.56
C GLU A 581 3.10 -0.58 -34.15
N TYR A 582 2.23 -0.18 -33.22
CA TYR A 582 2.18 -0.69 -31.86
C TYR A 582 1.05 -1.72 -31.75
N THR A 583 1.37 -2.94 -31.36
CA THR A 583 0.42 -4.06 -31.23
C THR A 583 0.32 -4.48 -29.77
N GLU A 584 -0.89 -4.45 -29.21
CA GLU A 584 -1.20 -4.97 -27.86
C GLU A 584 -1.46 -6.49 -27.93
N ASP A 585 -0.39 -7.29 -27.95
CA ASP A 585 -0.42 -8.75 -27.79
C ASP A 585 0.01 -9.19 -26.36
#